data_AF-A0A1C6EKS0-F1
#
_entry.id   AF-A0A1C6EKS0-F1
#
_cell.length_a   1.000
_cell.length_b   1.000
_cell.length_c   1.000
_cell.angle_alpha   90.00
_cell.angle_beta   90.00
_cell.angle_gamma   90.00
#
_symmetry.space_group_name_H-M   'P 1'
#
loop_
_entity.id
_entity.type
_entity.pdbx_description
1 polymer ?
#
loop_
_entity_poly.entity_id
_entity_poly.type
_entity_poly.pdbx_seq_one_letter_code
_entity_poly.pdbx_strand_id
1 'polypeptide(L)'
;MKKLAIFTMVFCCGILAYFALPKTVSIRVDAITAYMSLEEMVTKADLVAEVNVKSLSESEWNVDENGDQIDQIHTDVKVQPLNIYFCDTDGIKNISDAEEIVVRTDIGRIGNTIQTSSSYPSLAENETALLFLAEESDETGTYYIILGNNQGKFTKQESSGEHYYTNGRDQLPVEGIQETLHQIAMDNVDTKWASDYYTDEEIKAMNDALFESGEE
;
A
#
# COMPACT_ATOMS: atom_id res chain seq x y z
N MET A 1 -33.80 -37.92 -34.64
CA MET A 1 -33.35 -36.59 -35.09
C MET A 1 -33.71 -35.46 -34.13
N LYS A 2 -34.99 -35.25 -33.74
CA LYS A 2 -35.38 -34.15 -32.82
C LYS A 2 -34.65 -34.12 -31.47
N LYS A 3 -34.45 -35.29 -30.83
CA LYS A 3 -33.75 -35.38 -29.53
C LYS A 3 -32.28 -35.01 -29.61
N LEU A 4 -31.61 -35.28 -30.74
CA LEU A 4 -30.20 -34.94 -30.96
C LEU A 4 -30.04 -33.42 -31.13
N ALA A 5 -30.91 -32.78 -31.91
CA ALA A 5 -30.91 -31.33 -32.10
C ALA A 5 -31.14 -30.54 -30.81
N ILE A 6 -32.05 -31.01 -29.95
CA ILE A 6 -32.28 -30.41 -28.63
C ILE A 6 -31.03 -30.56 -27.74
N PHE A 7 -30.38 -31.71 -27.77
CA PHE A 7 -29.15 -31.94 -27.00
C PHE A 7 -28.01 -31.03 -27.45
N THR A 8 -27.81 -30.88 -28.76
CA THR A 8 -26.79 -30.00 -29.34
C THR A 8 -27.08 -28.53 -29.01
N MET A 9 -28.34 -28.10 -29.07
CA MET A 9 -28.73 -26.73 -28.71
C MET A 9 -28.44 -26.41 -27.24
N VAL A 10 -28.81 -27.31 -26.32
CA VAL A 10 -28.52 -27.13 -24.88
C VAL A 10 -27.03 -27.11 -24.61
N PHE A 11 -26.24 -27.96 -25.27
CA PHE A 11 -24.79 -27.99 -25.15
C PHE A 11 -24.14 -26.69 -25.66
N CYS A 12 -24.56 -26.19 -26.83
CA CYS A 12 -24.09 -24.92 -27.38
C CYS A 12 -24.49 -23.72 -26.50
N CYS A 13 -25.72 -23.69 -25.97
CA CYS A 13 -26.14 -22.66 -25.02
C CYS A 13 -25.32 -22.70 -23.72
N GLY A 14 -24.99 -23.90 -23.21
CA GLY A 14 -24.13 -24.06 -22.04
C GLY A 14 -22.71 -23.56 -22.27
N ILE A 15 -22.13 -23.85 -23.45
CA ILE A 15 -20.80 -23.35 -23.83
C ILE A 15 -20.81 -21.83 -24.00
N LEU A 16 -21.82 -21.26 -24.68
CA LEU A 16 -21.95 -19.82 -24.86
C LEU A 16 -22.13 -19.10 -23.52
N ALA A 17 -22.95 -19.66 -22.61
CA ALA A 17 -23.09 -19.14 -21.26
C ALA A 17 -21.75 -19.20 -20.50
N TYR A 18 -21.01 -20.31 -20.61
CA TYR A 18 -19.69 -20.45 -19.98
C TYR A 18 -18.66 -19.44 -20.50
N PHE A 19 -18.63 -19.16 -21.81
CA PHE A 19 -17.76 -18.13 -22.39
C PHE A 19 -18.24 -16.69 -22.10
N ALA A 20 -19.53 -16.50 -21.87
CA ALA A 20 -20.10 -15.21 -21.47
C ALA A 20 -19.94 -14.91 -19.98
N LEU A 21 -19.58 -15.90 -19.15
CA LEU A 21 -19.25 -15.66 -17.75
C LEU A 21 -17.95 -14.85 -17.68
N PRO A 22 -17.95 -13.68 -17.01
CA PRO A 22 -16.74 -12.90 -16.84
C PRO A 22 -15.74 -13.72 -16.03
N LYS A 23 -14.61 -14.07 -16.65
CA LYS A 23 -13.52 -14.76 -15.97
C LYS A 23 -12.71 -13.72 -15.21
N THR A 24 -12.73 -13.77 -13.89
CA THR A 24 -11.85 -12.92 -13.07
C THR A 24 -10.46 -13.55 -13.01
N VAL A 25 -9.43 -12.76 -13.29
CA VAL A 25 -8.03 -13.13 -13.06
C VAL A 25 -7.63 -12.55 -11.72
N SER A 26 -7.13 -13.39 -10.81
CA SER A 26 -6.66 -12.94 -9.49
C SER A 26 -5.15 -13.05 -9.46
N ILE A 27 -4.48 -11.93 -9.26
CA ILE A 27 -3.04 -11.86 -8.97
C ILE A 27 -2.92 -11.73 -7.46
N ARG A 28 -2.18 -12.65 -6.84
CA ARG A 28 -1.86 -12.58 -5.42
C ARG A 28 -0.37 -12.31 -5.31
N VAL A 29 -0.04 -11.15 -4.77
CA VAL A 29 1.35 -10.75 -4.53
C VAL A 29 1.73 -11.17 -3.12
N ASP A 30 2.39 -12.32 -3.01
CA ASP A 30 2.96 -12.82 -1.76
C ASP A 30 4.36 -12.20 -1.56
N ALA A 31 4.39 -10.93 -1.12
CA ALA A 31 5.64 -10.24 -0.80
C ALA A 31 6.09 -10.58 0.62
N ILE A 32 7.37 -10.95 0.80
CA ILE A 32 7.98 -11.03 2.13
C ILE A 32 8.25 -9.60 2.57
N THR A 33 7.37 -9.03 3.39
CA THR A 33 7.60 -7.72 3.98
C THR A 33 8.62 -7.83 5.10
N ALA A 34 9.72 -7.10 4.98
CA ALA A 34 10.66 -6.94 6.07
C ALA A 34 9.94 -6.34 7.29
N TYR A 35 10.22 -6.91 8.46
CA TYR A 35 9.72 -6.35 9.70
C TYR A 35 10.27 -4.94 9.87
N MET A 36 9.37 -3.98 10.12
CA MET A 36 9.71 -2.61 10.49
C MET A 36 9.07 -2.31 11.84
N SER A 37 9.90 -1.93 12.82
CA SER A 37 9.42 -1.61 14.16
C SER A 37 8.62 -0.30 14.17
N LEU A 38 7.79 -0.09 15.20
CA LEU A 38 7.06 1.17 15.35
C LEU A 38 8.03 2.35 15.45
N GLU A 39 9.10 2.17 16.22
CA GLU A 39 10.16 3.15 16.43
C GLU A 39 10.83 3.53 15.10
N GLU A 40 11.19 2.53 14.29
CA GLU A 40 11.75 2.74 12.96
C GLU A 40 10.76 3.45 12.02
N MET A 41 9.49 3.05 12.02
CA MET A 41 8.45 3.73 11.21
C MET A 41 8.28 5.19 11.62
N VAL A 42 8.28 5.50 12.92
CA VAL A 42 8.19 6.88 13.42
C VAL A 42 9.39 7.71 12.99
N THR A 43 10.60 7.14 13.08
CA THR A 43 11.84 7.86 12.72
C THR A 43 12.00 8.05 11.22
N LYS A 44 11.49 7.13 10.40
CA LYS A 44 11.65 7.17 8.93
C LYS A 44 10.47 7.74 8.16
N ALA A 45 9.33 7.98 8.80
CA ALA A 45 8.16 8.52 8.12
C ALA A 45 8.35 10.01 7.81
N ASP A 46 8.18 10.39 6.55
CA ASP A 46 8.12 11.79 6.13
C ASP A 46 6.84 12.47 6.64
N LEU A 47 5.75 11.70 6.74
CA LEU A 47 4.44 12.19 7.21
C LEU A 47 3.73 11.13 8.05
N VAL A 48 3.23 11.53 9.23
CA VAL A 48 2.31 10.72 10.05
C VAL A 48 1.03 11.50 10.26
N ALA A 49 -0.07 10.99 9.70
CA ALA A 49 -1.36 11.68 9.73
C ALA A 49 -2.54 10.73 9.91
N GLU A 50 -3.54 11.17 10.66
CA GLU A 50 -4.89 10.60 10.58
C GLU A 50 -5.52 11.16 9.30
N VAL A 51 -5.95 10.28 8.40
CA VAL A 51 -6.50 10.67 7.10
C VAL A 51 -7.90 10.09 6.91
N ASN A 52 -8.69 10.75 6.07
CA ASN A 52 -9.92 10.22 5.52
C ASN A 52 -9.78 9.97 4.02
N VAL A 53 -10.03 8.75 3.58
CA VAL A 53 -9.99 8.37 2.17
C VAL A 53 -11.18 8.99 1.43
N LYS A 54 -10.91 9.79 0.40
CA LYS A 54 -11.94 10.48 -0.37
C LYS A 54 -12.39 9.68 -1.58
N SER A 55 -11.43 9.24 -2.38
CA SER A 55 -11.70 8.54 -3.63
C SER A 55 -10.50 7.70 -4.03
N LEU A 56 -10.77 6.59 -4.72
CA LEU A 56 -9.75 5.79 -5.40
C LEU A 56 -9.75 6.17 -6.89
N SER A 57 -8.58 6.41 -7.44
CA SER A 57 -8.41 6.57 -8.89
C SER A 57 -8.58 5.21 -9.61
N GLU A 58 -8.65 5.24 -10.94
CA GLU A 58 -8.56 4.00 -11.71
C GLU A 58 -7.18 3.35 -11.48
N SER A 59 -7.16 2.02 -11.34
CA SER A 59 -5.90 1.30 -11.18
C SER A 59 -5.13 1.27 -12.50
N GLU A 60 -3.81 1.33 -12.41
CA GLU A 60 -2.90 1.33 -13.56
C GLU A 60 -1.83 0.25 -13.39
N TRP A 61 -1.26 -0.18 -14.51
CA TRP A 61 -0.09 -1.06 -14.48
C TRP A 61 1.16 -0.24 -14.20
N ASN A 62 2.02 -0.75 -13.33
CA ASN A 62 3.36 -0.20 -13.18
C ASN A 62 4.12 -0.35 -14.50
N VAL A 63 4.98 0.63 -14.76
CA VAL A 63 5.90 0.63 -15.89
C VAL A 63 7.32 0.75 -15.37
N ASP A 64 8.27 0.14 -16.08
CA ASP A 64 9.69 0.31 -15.76
C ASP A 64 10.24 1.64 -16.32
N GLU A 65 11.53 1.89 -16.10
CA GLU A 65 12.26 3.08 -16.60
C GLU A 65 12.22 3.22 -18.14
N ASN A 66 11.91 2.15 -18.88
CA ASN A 66 11.80 2.15 -20.33
C ASN A 66 10.35 2.30 -20.82
N GLY A 67 9.38 2.32 -19.90
CA GLY A 67 7.95 2.35 -20.18
C GLY A 67 7.35 0.97 -20.48
N ASP A 68 8.09 -0.12 -20.25
CA ASP A 68 7.59 -1.48 -20.41
C ASP A 68 6.72 -1.88 -19.20
N GLN A 69 5.63 -2.59 -19.46
CA GLN A 69 4.67 -2.97 -18.42
C GLN A 69 5.29 -3.97 -17.44
N ILE A 70 5.24 -3.64 -16.15
CA ILE A 70 5.54 -4.54 -15.03
C ILE A 70 4.23 -5.23 -14.62
N ASP A 71 4.28 -6.52 -14.31
CA ASP A 71 3.12 -7.31 -13.83
C ASP A 71 2.70 -6.96 -12.39
N GLN A 72 2.62 -5.66 -12.09
CA GLN A 72 2.18 -5.11 -10.81
C GLN A 72 1.20 -3.97 -11.07
N ILE A 73 0.05 -4.02 -10.41
CA ILE A 73 -0.98 -2.99 -10.45
C ILE A 73 -0.80 -2.05 -9.27
N HIS A 74 -0.88 -0.74 -9.51
CA HIS A 74 -1.04 0.25 -8.45
C HIS A 74 -2.41 0.93 -8.53
N THR A 75 -2.83 1.51 -7.41
CA THR A 75 -3.99 2.40 -7.32
C THR A 75 -3.61 3.62 -6.50
N ASP A 76 -3.78 4.79 -7.10
CA ASP A 76 -3.63 6.06 -6.42
C ASP A 76 -4.90 6.38 -5.62
N VAL A 77 -4.71 6.67 -4.35
CA VAL A 77 -5.78 6.93 -3.39
C VAL A 77 -5.67 8.38 -2.93
N LYS A 78 -6.73 9.16 -3.14
CA LYS A 78 -6.79 10.52 -2.62
C LYS A 78 -7.26 10.49 -1.19
N VAL A 79 -6.45 11.01 -0.28
CA VAL A 79 -6.77 11.09 1.14
C VAL A 79 -6.68 12.54 1.61
N GLN A 80 -7.55 12.90 2.54
CA GLN A 80 -7.51 14.20 3.20
C GLN A 80 -6.97 14.03 4.62
N PRO A 81 -5.89 14.72 5.01
CA PRO A 81 -5.47 14.76 6.40
C PRO A 81 -6.57 15.37 7.28
N LEU A 82 -6.90 14.67 8.36
CA LEU A 82 -7.75 15.16 9.45
C LEU A 82 -6.92 15.77 10.57
N ASN A 83 -5.80 15.11 10.89
CA ASN A 83 -4.81 15.56 11.86
C ASN A 83 -3.42 15.14 11.38
N ILE A 84 -2.46 16.05 11.42
CA ILE A 84 -1.05 15.78 11.12
C ILE A 84 -0.27 15.77 12.44
N TYR A 85 0.40 14.67 12.75
CA TYR A 85 1.11 14.47 14.01
C TYR A 85 2.63 14.59 13.88
N PHE A 86 3.16 14.21 12.72
CA PHE A 86 4.58 14.30 12.41
C PHE A 86 4.75 14.67 10.93
N CYS A 87 5.68 15.57 10.64
CA CYS A 87 6.07 15.96 9.29
C CYS A 87 7.54 16.36 9.34
N ASP A 88 8.42 15.51 8.79
CA ASP A 88 9.82 15.89 8.65
C ASP A 88 9.90 17.00 7.59
N THR A 89 10.26 18.20 8.03
CA THR A 89 10.14 19.44 7.25
C THR A 89 11.48 19.93 6.73
N ASP A 90 12.47 19.05 6.62
CA ASP A 90 13.79 19.30 6.02
C ASP A 90 13.74 19.54 4.49
N GLY A 91 12.59 20.00 3.96
CA GLY A 91 12.38 20.07 2.51
C GLY A 91 11.23 20.93 2.03
N ILE A 92 9.98 20.46 2.05
CA ILE A 92 8.88 21.10 1.31
C ILE A 92 7.49 20.72 1.86
N LYS A 93 6.58 21.69 1.68
CA LYS A 93 5.13 21.72 1.99
C LYS A 93 4.74 21.58 3.45
N ASN A 94 4.34 22.73 4.03
CA ASN A 94 3.32 22.75 5.06
C ASN A 94 2.05 22.14 4.46
N ILE A 95 1.91 20.81 4.51
CA ILE A 95 0.66 20.14 4.18
C ILE A 95 -0.33 20.65 5.20
N SER A 96 -1.28 21.46 4.73
CA SER A 96 -2.41 21.86 5.55
C SER A 96 -3.45 20.76 5.52
N ASP A 97 -4.28 20.67 6.57
CA ASP A 97 -5.44 19.76 6.65
C ASP A 97 -6.47 19.98 5.51
N ALA A 98 -6.27 21.00 4.67
CA ALA A 98 -7.10 21.33 3.52
C ALA A 98 -6.58 20.79 2.18
N GLU A 99 -5.34 20.29 2.09
CA GLU A 99 -4.81 19.71 0.85
C GLU A 99 -5.04 18.19 0.80
N GLU A 100 -5.58 17.70 -0.31
CA GLU A 100 -5.61 16.26 -0.60
C GLU A 100 -4.20 15.79 -0.96
N ILE A 101 -3.79 14.66 -0.38
CA ILE A 101 -2.54 13.98 -0.71
C ILE A 101 -2.86 12.69 -1.48
N VAL A 102 -1.95 12.28 -2.35
CA VAL A 102 -2.04 11.03 -3.09
C VAL A 102 -1.24 9.97 -2.37
N VAL A 103 -1.89 8.88 -1.99
CA VAL A 103 -1.26 7.69 -1.43
C VAL A 103 -1.38 6.56 -2.44
N ARG A 104 -0.25 6.08 -2.97
CA ARG A 104 -0.21 4.96 -3.91
C ARG A 104 -0.21 3.64 -3.15
N THR A 105 -0.99 2.68 -3.64
CA THR A 105 -1.07 1.32 -3.09
C THR A 105 -0.81 0.29 -4.17
N ASP A 106 -0.04 -0.75 -3.87
CA ASP A 106 0.30 -1.85 -4.79
C ASP A 106 -0.79 -2.93 -4.87
N ILE A 107 -2.04 -2.49 -4.90
CA ILE A 107 -3.20 -3.34 -5.12
C ILE A 107 -4.17 -2.62 -6.04
N GLY A 108 -5.09 -3.35 -6.66
CA GLY A 108 -6.04 -2.70 -7.55
C GLY A 108 -6.81 -3.65 -8.44
N ARG A 109 -7.55 -3.06 -9.38
CA ARG A 109 -8.35 -3.80 -10.35
C ARG A 109 -8.34 -3.12 -11.70
N ILE A 110 -7.93 -3.85 -12.73
CA ILE A 110 -7.99 -3.43 -14.13
C ILE A 110 -8.90 -4.41 -14.88
N GLY A 111 -10.10 -3.94 -15.26
CA GLY A 111 -11.11 -4.77 -15.92
C GLY A 111 -11.54 -5.98 -15.09
N ASN A 112 -11.14 -7.18 -15.53
CA ASN A 112 -11.38 -8.46 -14.86
C ASN A 112 -10.18 -8.96 -14.04
N THR A 113 -9.07 -8.25 -14.04
CA THR A 113 -7.87 -8.57 -13.25
C THR A 113 -7.95 -7.86 -11.91
N ILE A 114 -7.76 -8.59 -10.81
CA ILE A 114 -7.71 -8.06 -9.45
C ILE A 114 -6.37 -8.45 -8.84
N GLN A 115 -5.63 -7.47 -8.34
CA GLN A 115 -4.41 -7.67 -7.56
C GLN A 115 -4.71 -7.48 -6.07
N THR A 116 -4.34 -8.47 -5.28
CA THR A 116 -4.44 -8.44 -3.82
C THR A 116 -3.12 -8.86 -3.20
N SER A 117 -2.89 -8.43 -1.96
CA SER A 117 -1.71 -8.81 -1.20
C SER A 117 -2.04 -8.97 0.28
N SER A 118 -1.35 -9.90 0.95
CA SER A 118 -1.32 -9.95 2.41
C SER A 118 -0.37 -8.93 3.03
N SER A 119 0.44 -8.29 2.20
CA SER A 119 1.57 -7.47 2.61
C SER A 119 1.29 -5.99 2.38
N TYR A 120 0.72 -5.65 1.22
CA TYR A 120 0.32 -4.28 0.91
C TYR A 120 -1.06 -3.92 1.50
N PRO A 121 -1.19 -2.72 2.07
CA PRO A 121 -2.45 -2.24 2.64
C PRO A 121 -3.46 -1.84 1.56
N SER A 122 -4.72 -2.20 1.80
CA SER A 122 -5.85 -1.68 1.05
C SER A 122 -6.45 -0.47 1.74
N LEU A 123 -6.80 0.57 0.99
CA LEU A 123 -7.59 1.70 1.48
C LEU A 123 -8.99 1.67 0.87
N ALA A 124 -10.03 1.82 1.69
CA ALA A 124 -11.42 1.87 1.21
C ALA A 124 -11.95 3.31 1.20
N GLU A 125 -12.83 3.64 0.26
CA GLU A 125 -13.49 4.96 0.26
C GLU A 125 -14.20 5.24 1.58
N ASN A 126 -14.05 6.47 2.08
CA ASN A 126 -14.57 6.95 3.37
C ASN A 126 -13.95 6.26 4.61
N GLU A 127 -12.92 5.44 4.45
CA GLU A 127 -12.16 4.92 5.58
C GLU A 127 -11.39 6.05 6.28
N THR A 128 -11.31 5.98 7.62
CA THR A 128 -10.39 6.79 8.40
C THR A 128 -9.29 5.88 8.97
N ALA A 129 -8.04 6.26 8.75
CA ALA A 129 -6.88 5.50 9.21
C ALA A 129 -5.76 6.46 9.62
N LEU A 130 -4.94 6.04 10.58
CA LEU A 130 -3.65 6.67 10.85
C LEU A 130 -2.62 6.01 9.93
N LEU A 131 -1.94 6.81 9.11
CA LEU A 131 -0.95 6.34 8.15
C LEU A 131 0.44 6.89 8.50
N PHE A 132 1.42 6.00 8.44
CA PHE A 132 2.84 6.32 8.37
C PHE A 132 3.22 6.32 6.90
N LEU A 133 3.66 7.47 6.41
CA LEU A 133 3.85 7.71 4.99
C LEU A 133 5.31 8.09 4.70
N ALA A 134 5.83 7.54 3.61
CA ALA A 134 7.07 7.97 3.00
C ALA A 134 6.77 8.63 1.66
N GLU A 135 7.43 9.74 1.37
CA GLU A 135 7.32 10.45 0.10
C GLU A 135 8.15 9.72 -0.96
N GLU A 136 7.54 9.49 -2.11
CA GLU A 136 8.21 9.00 -3.30
C GLU A 136 7.93 9.92 -4.48
N SER A 137 8.85 9.90 -5.44
CA SER A 137 8.67 10.61 -6.70
C SER A 137 9.17 9.74 -7.84
N ASP A 138 8.34 9.58 -8.85
CA ASP A 138 8.69 8.93 -10.11
C ASP A 138 8.42 9.87 -11.30
N GLU A 139 8.43 9.33 -12.52
CA GLU A 139 8.11 10.09 -13.73
C GLU A 139 6.65 10.60 -13.77
N THR A 140 5.76 9.99 -12.99
CA THR A 140 4.32 10.33 -12.92
C THR A 140 4.03 11.45 -11.92
N GLY A 141 4.92 11.66 -10.95
CA GLY A 141 4.87 12.77 -10.01
C GLY A 141 5.29 12.38 -8.59
N THR A 142 5.04 13.29 -7.64
CA THR A 142 5.25 13.03 -6.21
C THR A 142 3.99 12.45 -5.59
N TYR A 143 4.14 11.36 -4.85
CA TYR A 143 3.07 10.67 -4.12
C TYR A 143 3.62 10.13 -2.79
N TYR A 144 2.73 9.67 -1.92
CA TYR A 144 3.12 8.96 -0.70
C TYR A 144 2.88 7.47 -0.84
N ILE A 145 3.70 6.66 -0.18
CA ILE A 145 3.45 5.24 0.05
C ILE A 145 3.29 4.97 1.54
N ILE A 146 2.63 3.87 1.90
CA ILE A 146 2.49 3.47 3.29
C ILE A 146 3.77 2.75 3.74
N LEU A 147 4.53 3.42 4.61
CA LEU A 147 5.79 2.94 5.13
C LEU A 147 5.60 1.62 5.90
N GLY A 148 6.46 0.63 5.65
CA GLY A 148 6.32 -0.70 6.27
C GLY A 148 5.13 -1.52 5.75
N ASN A 149 4.49 -1.09 4.66
CA ASN A 149 3.31 -1.71 4.06
C ASN A 149 2.14 -1.82 5.06
N ASN A 150 1.56 -3.01 5.26
CA ASN A 150 0.46 -3.22 6.22
C ASN A 150 0.82 -2.80 7.67
N GLN A 151 2.10 -2.71 8.00
CA GLN A 151 2.55 -2.28 9.33
C GLN A 151 2.31 -0.78 9.56
N GLY A 152 2.36 0.06 8.52
CA GLY A 152 2.19 1.52 8.62
C GLY A 152 0.74 2.00 8.58
N LYS A 153 -0.23 1.09 8.39
CA LYS A 153 -1.66 1.42 8.43
C LYS A 153 -2.28 1.03 9.76
N PHE A 154 -2.79 2.01 10.49
CA PHE A 154 -3.45 1.80 11.76
C PHE A 154 -4.93 2.16 11.71
N THR A 155 -5.74 1.32 12.35
CA THR A 155 -7.19 1.52 12.48
C THR A 155 -7.52 1.97 13.89
N LYS A 156 -8.47 2.90 14.02
CA LYS A 156 -8.94 3.38 15.32
C LYS A 156 -9.85 2.34 15.97
N GLN A 157 -9.57 2.00 17.21
CA GLN A 157 -10.35 1.08 18.02
C GLN A 157 -10.63 1.68 19.40
N GLU A 158 -11.61 1.10 20.08
CA GLU A 158 -11.97 1.46 21.45
C GLU A 158 -11.92 0.19 22.31
N SER A 159 -11.24 0.27 23.45
CA SER A 159 -11.24 -0.79 24.46
C SER A 159 -11.31 -0.16 25.84
N SER A 160 -12.22 -0.65 26.67
CA SER A 160 -12.38 -0.20 28.06
C SER A 160 -12.59 1.32 28.22
N GLY A 161 -13.15 1.99 27.22
CA GLY A 161 -13.41 3.44 27.21
C GLY A 161 -12.23 4.30 26.75
N GLU A 162 -11.11 3.68 26.36
CA GLU A 162 -9.95 4.36 25.79
C GLU A 162 -9.88 4.10 24.28
N HIS A 163 -9.56 5.15 23.51
CA HIS A 163 -9.36 5.05 22.07
C HIS A 163 -7.87 4.91 21.76
N TYR A 164 -7.53 3.98 20.86
CA TYR A 164 -6.18 3.75 20.38
C TYR A 164 -6.19 3.43 18.88
N TYR A 165 -5.08 3.68 18.22
CA TYR A 165 -4.79 3.22 16.87
C TYR A 165 -4.04 1.90 16.94
N THR A 166 -4.40 0.93 16.09
CA THR A 166 -3.69 -0.35 16.01
C THR A 166 -3.62 -0.89 14.59
N ASN A 167 -2.49 -1.52 14.26
CA ASN A 167 -2.29 -2.37 13.06
C ASN A 167 -2.43 -3.87 13.41
N GLY A 168 -2.90 -4.20 14.63
CA GLY A 168 -3.00 -5.56 15.17
C GLY A 168 -1.76 -6.03 15.94
N ARG A 169 -0.61 -5.40 15.72
CA ARG A 169 0.65 -5.65 16.45
C ARG A 169 0.95 -4.55 17.45
N ASP A 170 1.00 -3.31 16.97
CA ASP A 170 1.34 -2.12 17.73
C ASP A 170 0.06 -1.38 18.15
N GLN A 171 0.16 -0.61 19.24
CA GLN A 171 -0.92 0.20 19.76
C GLN A 171 -0.40 1.59 20.11
N LEU A 172 -1.09 2.62 19.61
CA LEU A 172 -0.81 4.02 19.89
C LEU A 172 -2.03 4.65 20.56
N PRO A 173 -1.91 5.30 21.71
CA PRO A 173 -3.05 5.99 22.32
C PRO A 173 -3.49 7.14 21.41
N VAL A 174 -4.80 7.41 21.34
CA VAL A 174 -5.32 8.59 20.62
C VAL A 174 -5.03 9.87 21.41
N GLU A 175 -5.21 9.81 22.73
CA GLU A 175 -4.85 10.90 23.63
C GLU A 175 -3.32 10.93 23.82
N GLY A 176 -2.71 12.10 23.63
CA GLY A 176 -1.26 12.24 23.76
C GLY A 176 -0.44 11.58 22.64
N ILE A 177 -1.07 11.29 21.49
CA ILE A 177 -0.39 10.62 20.37
C ILE A 177 0.80 11.44 19.87
N GLN A 178 0.66 12.77 19.78
CA GLN A 178 1.71 13.64 19.28
C GLN A 178 2.93 13.60 20.19
N GLU A 179 2.73 13.68 21.51
CA GLU A 179 3.79 13.54 22.51
C GLU A 179 4.43 12.15 22.46
N THR A 180 3.62 11.10 22.26
CA THR A 180 4.10 9.71 22.15
C THR A 180 5.01 9.55 20.93
N LEU A 181 4.58 10.02 19.75
CA LEU A 181 5.35 9.96 18.52
C LEU A 181 6.64 10.79 18.62
N HIS A 182 6.55 12.00 19.20
CA HIS A 182 7.73 12.85 19.41
C HIS A 182 8.75 12.21 20.35
N GLN A 183 8.29 11.60 21.46
CA GLN A 183 9.16 10.90 22.40
C GLN A 183 9.86 9.71 21.73
N ILE A 184 9.12 8.91 20.95
CA ILE A 184 9.70 7.78 20.20
C ILE A 184 10.78 8.27 19.22
N ALA A 185 10.50 9.34 18.46
CA ALA A 185 11.47 9.92 17.53
C ALA A 185 12.73 10.40 18.24
N MET A 186 12.58 11.11 19.37
CA MET A 186 13.70 11.60 20.17
C MET A 186 14.55 10.47 20.76
N ASP A 187 13.92 9.41 21.27
CA ASP A 187 14.61 8.28 21.89
C ASP A 187 15.41 7.45 20.87
N ASN A 188 15.12 7.60 19.57
CA ASN A 188 15.69 6.79 18.50
C ASN A 188 16.43 7.59 17.42
N VAL A 189 16.70 8.88 17.64
CA VAL A 189 17.34 9.76 16.64
C VAL A 189 18.71 9.26 16.14
N ASP A 190 19.47 8.61 17.02
CA ASP A 190 20.82 8.07 16.71
C ASP A 190 20.81 6.55 16.47
N THR A 191 19.63 5.92 16.42
CA THR A 191 19.50 4.47 16.23
C THR A 191 19.82 4.10 14.79
N LYS A 192 20.70 3.12 14.60
CA LYS A 192 20.93 2.48 13.30
C LYS A 192 20.04 1.26 13.16
N TRP A 193 19.22 1.25 12.12
CA TRP A 193 18.24 0.21 11.85
C TRP A 193 18.80 -0.86 10.93
N ALA A 194 18.23 -2.07 10.98
CA ALA A 194 18.60 -3.16 10.09
C ALA A 194 18.40 -2.79 8.60
N SER A 195 17.42 -1.93 8.33
CA SER A 195 17.16 -1.37 6.99
C SER A 195 18.18 -0.34 6.53
N ASP A 196 19.04 0.18 7.40
CA ASP A 196 20.10 1.15 7.03
C ASP A 196 21.37 0.48 6.51
N TYR A 197 21.47 -0.86 6.59
CA TYR A 197 22.70 -1.59 6.30
C TYR A 197 22.95 -1.84 4.81
N TYR A 198 21.90 -1.75 3.98
CA TYR A 198 22.00 -1.94 2.54
C TYR A 198 21.26 -0.82 1.82
N THR A 199 21.91 -0.15 0.88
CA THR A 199 21.21 0.80 -0.01
C THR A 199 20.34 0.03 -1.03
N ASP A 200 19.37 0.72 -1.63
CA ASP A 200 18.57 0.12 -2.71
C ASP A 200 19.44 -0.37 -3.87
N GLU A 201 20.57 0.30 -4.16
CA GLU A 201 21.54 -0.19 -5.14
C GLU A 201 22.26 -1.47 -4.69
N GLU A 202 22.61 -1.58 -3.40
CA GLU A 202 23.23 -2.80 -2.86
C GLU A 202 22.24 -3.97 -2.85
N ILE A 203 20.97 -3.73 -2.52
CA ILE A 203 19.90 -4.73 -2.59
C ILE A 203 19.67 -5.16 -4.04
N LYS A 204 19.59 -4.20 -4.99
CA LYS A 204 19.46 -4.48 -6.42
C LYS A 204 20.63 -5.31 -6.93
N ALA A 205 21.87 -4.91 -6.62
CA ALA A 205 23.07 -5.65 -7.02
C ALA A 205 23.11 -7.07 -6.43
N MET A 206 22.66 -7.26 -5.18
CA MET A 206 22.55 -8.58 -4.56
C MET A 206 21.48 -9.45 -5.22
N ASN A 207 20.32 -8.87 -5.55
CA ASN A 207 19.23 -9.57 -6.23
C ASN A 207 19.65 -9.95 -7.66
N ASP A 208 20.22 -9.03 -8.42
CA ASP A 208 20.72 -9.29 -9.77
C ASP A 208 21.76 -10.41 -9.75
N ALA A 209 22.71 -10.38 -8.80
CA ALA A 209 23.70 -11.45 -8.63
C ALA A 209 23.10 -12.82 -8.25
N LEU A 210 21.97 -12.84 -7.53
CA LEU A 210 21.26 -14.07 -7.14
C LEU A 210 20.48 -14.68 -8.31
N PHE A 211 19.90 -13.84 -9.17
CA PHE A 211 19.00 -14.29 -10.25
C PHE A 211 19.67 -14.38 -11.63
N GLU A 212 20.82 -13.73 -11.87
CA GLU A 212 21.61 -13.89 -13.10
C GLU A 212 22.49 -15.15 -13.12
N SER A 213 22.66 -15.86 -12.00
CA SER A 213 23.47 -17.10 -11.94
C SER A 213 22.84 -18.33 -12.62
N GLY A 214 21.71 -18.16 -13.32
CA GLY A 214 20.95 -19.22 -13.98
C GLY A 214 21.09 -19.33 -15.50
N GLU A 215 21.86 -18.45 -16.16
CA GLU A 215 22.15 -18.57 -17.61
C GLU A 215 23.53 -19.21 -17.84
N GLU A 216 23.61 -20.54 -17.68
CA GLU A 216 24.61 -21.39 -18.36
C GLU A 216 23.92 -22.53 -19.13
#